data_AF-A0A918SA41-F1
#
_entry.id   AF-A0A918SA41-F1
#
_cell.length_a   1.000
_cell.length_b   1.000
_cell.length_c   1.000
_cell.angle_alpha   90.00
_cell.angle_beta   90.00
_cell.angle_gamma   90.00
#
_symmetry.space_group_name_H-M   'P 1'
#
loop_
_entity.id
_entity.type
_entity.pdbx_description
1 polymer ?
#
loop_
_entity_poly.entity_id
_entity_poly.type
_entity_poly.pdbx_seq_one_letter_code
_entity_poly.pdbx_strand_id
1 'polypeptide(L)'
;MFPFDPLAFASSGNHHALDVPPSSVAVNRCAALATLRTIQYGPATLTNTGAQRMKPITFSREETKAMVADIQDYFRDELDQSIGDIPAEMLMRFFAERIGPYFYNRGLYDSQGILMKQMDTLTDSIYGLEQKTAFVR
;
A
#
# COMPACT_ATOMS: atom_id res chain seq x y z
N MET A 1 -17.59 27.73 0.72
CA MET A 1 -19.05 27.64 0.61
C MET A 1 -19.40 27.72 -0.87
N PHE A 2 -19.44 26.58 -1.56
CA PHE A 2 -19.92 26.47 -2.94
C PHE A 2 -21.23 25.68 -2.92
N PRO A 3 -22.35 26.19 -3.45
CA PRO A 3 -23.58 25.43 -3.55
C PRO A 3 -23.57 24.57 -4.83
N PHE A 4 -24.05 23.34 -4.68
CA PHE A 4 -24.48 22.45 -5.75
C PHE A 4 -25.77 22.98 -6.39
N ASP A 5 -25.96 22.72 -7.69
CA ASP A 5 -27.27 22.25 -8.14
C ASP A 5 -27.13 21.20 -9.27
N PRO A 6 -27.71 20.00 -9.09
CA PRO A 6 -27.81 18.95 -10.09
C PRO A 6 -29.15 19.07 -10.82
N LEU A 7 -29.19 18.80 -12.13
CA LEU A 7 -30.34 18.44 -12.99
C LEU A 7 -30.24 19.13 -14.36
N ALA A 8 -29.49 18.54 -15.29
CA ALA A 8 -29.59 18.87 -16.71
C ALA A 8 -29.06 17.74 -17.59
N PHE A 9 -29.95 16.81 -17.98
CA PHE A 9 -30.04 16.00 -19.23
C PHE A 9 -30.90 14.75 -18.91
N ALA A 10 -32.18 14.61 -19.29
CA ALA A 10 -32.74 14.39 -20.64
C ALA A 10 -32.02 13.22 -21.36
N SER A 11 -32.63 12.20 -21.98
CA SER A 11 -33.98 11.99 -22.52
C SER A 11 -34.09 10.54 -23.08
N SER A 12 -35.31 9.99 -23.07
CA SER A 12 -35.95 9.12 -24.08
C SER A 12 -35.44 7.70 -24.44
N GLY A 13 -36.34 6.72 -24.24
CA GLY A 13 -36.88 5.90 -25.35
C GLY A 13 -36.26 4.53 -25.59
N ASN A 14 -36.93 3.43 -25.23
CA ASN A 14 -37.92 2.76 -26.11
C ASN A 14 -38.39 1.41 -25.52
N HIS A 15 -39.68 1.13 -25.72
CA HIS A 15 -40.40 -0.09 -25.34
C HIS A 15 -40.39 -1.14 -26.46
N HIS A 16 -40.09 -2.40 -26.13
CA HIS A 16 -40.48 -3.67 -26.81
C HIS A 16 -39.81 -4.79 -25.97
N ALA A 17 -40.38 -5.93 -25.60
CA ALA A 17 -41.61 -6.61 -25.98
C ALA A 17 -41.86 -7.80 -25.01
N LEU A 18 -43.13 -8.23 -24.92
CA LEU A 18 -43.61 -9.62 -24.81
C LEU A 18 -43.58 -10.40 -23.46
N ASP A 19 -44.80 -10.69 -23.01
CA ASP A 19 -45.36 -11.93 -22.44
C ASP A 19 -44.42 -13.05 -21.94
N VAL A 20 -44.56 -13.40 -20.66
CA VAL A 20 -44.48 -14.79 -20.18
C VAL A 20 -45.50 -15.01 -19.02
N PRO A 21 -46.53 -15.88 -19.17
CA PRO A 21 -47.37 -16.35 -18.07
C PRO A 21 -46.75 -17.52 -17.28
N PRO A 22 -47.30 -17.88 -16.10
CA PRO A 22 -46.57 -18.59 -15.05
C PRO A 22 -46.85 -20.09 -15.04
N SER A 23 -45.81 -20.92 -14.94
CA SER A 23 -45.91 -22.24 -14.28
C SER A 23 -44.54 -22.87 -14.00
N SER A 24 -44.26 -23.01 -12.70
CA SER A 24 -43.86 -24.27 -12.07
C SER A 24 -42.64 -25.05 -12.61
N VAL A 25 -41.57 -24.95 -11.80
CA VAL A 25 -40.52 -25.96 -11.50
C VAL A 25 -39.17 -25.79 -12.21
N ALA A 26 -38.15 -25.65 -11.34
CA ALA A 26 -36.71 -25.80 -11.58
C ALA A 26 -36.09 -24.62 -12.35
N VAL A 27 -35.10 -23.89 -11.86
CA VAL A 27 -33.92 -24.31 -11.11
C VAL A 27 -33.36 -23.07 -10.38
N ASN A 28 -32.98 -23.25 -9.12
CA ASN A 28 -32.12 -22.36 -8.34
C ASN A 28 -30.82 -21.98 -9.07
N ARG A 29 -30.83 -20.99 -9.98
CA ARG A 29 -29.62 -20.46 -10.63
C ARG A 29 -29.75 -18.98 -11.03
N CYS A 30 -30.05 -18.08 -10.09
CA CYS A 30 -29.72 -16.65 -10.28
C CYS A 30 -29.74 -15.83 -8.98
N ALA A 31 -29.20 -16.38 -7.89
CA ALA A 31 -28.80 -15.62 -6.70
C ALA A 31 -27.28 -15.74 -6.48
N ALA A 32 -26.52 -15.86 -7.58
CA ALA A 32 -25.08 -16.14 -7.57
C ALA A 32 -24.24 -15.02 -8.21
N LEU A 33 -24.71 -13.78 -8.18
CA LEU A 33 -23.93 -12.60 -8.60
C LEU A 33 -23.93 -11.45 -7.59
N ALA A 34 -24.27 -11.73 -6.33
CA ALA A 34 -24.08 -10.81 -5.19
C ALA A 34 -23.07 -11.33 -4.15
N THR A 35 -22.29 -12.36 -4.49
CA THR A 35 -21.37 -13.04 -3.56
C THR A 35 -19.98 -13.26 -4.17
N LEU A 36 -19.38 -12.21 -4.73
CA LEU A 36 -17.96 -12.21 -5.12
C LEU A 36 -17.18 -11.10 -4.40
N ARG A 37 -17.47 -10.90 -3.11
CA ARG A 37 -16.58 -10.16 -2.20
C ARG A 37 -16.36 -10.85 -0.85
N THR A 38 -16.60 -12.16 -0.80
CA THR A 38 -16.37 -13.00 0.40
C THR A 38 -15.78 -14.34 -0.01
N ILE A 39 -14.58 -14.31 -0.60
CA ILE A 39 -13.54 -15.25 -0.19
C ILE A 39 -12.72 -14.43 0.81
N GLN A 40 -13.25 -14.12 2.00
CA GLN A 40 -13.14 -14.99 3.18
C GLN A 40 -11.91 -15.90 3.07
N TYR A 41 -10.74 -15.26 3.18
CA TYR A 41 -9.60 -15.83 3.88
C TYR A 41 -10.07 -16.90 4.89
N GLY A 42 -9.73 -18.16 4.63
CA GLY A 42 -10.01 -19.25 5.56
C GLY A 42 -9.34 -19.02 6.91
N PRO A 43 -9.68 -19.80 7.96
CA PRO A 43 -9.05 -19.67 9.26
C PRO A 43 -7.62 -20.23 9.20
N ALA A 44 -6.72 -19.48 8.57
CA ALA A 44 -5.31 -19.66 8.78
C ALA A 44 -5.03 -19.12 10.19
N THR A 45 -5.07 -20.00 11.17
CA THR A 45 -4.36 -19.80 12.44
C THR A 45 -2.86 -19.78 12.12
N LEU A 46 -2.39 -18.66 11.57
CA LEU A 46 -1.01 -18.26 11.66
C LEU A 46 -0.82 -17.68 13.05
N THR A 47 -0.44 -18.57 13.96
CA THR A 47 0.13 -18.23 15.24
C THR A 47 1.22 -17.17 15.05
N ASN A 48 1.00 -15.99 15.63
CA ASN A 48 2.03 -15.04 16.08
C ASN A 48 3.28 -14.93 15.17
N THR A 49 3.22 -14.07 14.16
CA THR A 49 4.43 -13.45 13.60
C THR A 49 4.14 -11.97 13.46
N GLY A 50 4.95 -11.16 14.13
CA GLY A 50 4.65 -9.78 14.45
C GLY A 50 4.12 -8.98 13.26
N ALA A 51 2.92 -8.43 13.43
CA ALA A 51 2.65 -7.09 12.94
C ALA A 51 3.64 -6.15 13.65
N GLN A 52 4.91 -6.18 13.24
CA GLN A 52 5.90 -5.20 13.66
C GLN A 52 5.43 -3.88 13.05
N ARG A 53 4.58 -3.18 13.82
CA ARG A 53 4.36 -1.75 13.67
C ARG A 53 5.77 -1.16 13.53
N MET A 54 5.98 -0.32 12.50
CA MET A 54 7.20 0.46 12.32
C MET A 54 7.79 0.77 13.71
N LYS A 55 9.04 0.36 13.94
CA LYS A 55 9.70 0.74 15.19
C LYS A 55 9.72 2.28 15.21
N PRO A 56 9.38 2.91 16.35
CA PRO A 56 9.45 4.35 16.44
C PRO A 56 10.85 4.79 16.01
N ILE A 57 10.92 5.67 15.01
CA ILE A 57 12.19 6.18 14.51
C ILE A 57 12.73 7.11 15.59
N THR A 58 13.74 6.64 16.32
CA THR A 58 14.44 7.43 17.34
C THR A 58 15.77 7.88 16.77
N PHE A 59 16.03 9.18 16.81
CA PHE A 59 17.30 9.75 16.40
C PHE A 59 18.18 10.02 17.62
N SER A 60 19.50 9.93 17.44
CA SER A 60 20.45 10.43 18.43
C SER A 60 20.36 11.96 18.56
N ARG A 61 20.95 12.50 19.63
CA ARG A 61 20.93 13.94 19.88
C ARG A 61 21.71 14.69 18.81
N GLU A 62 22.80 14.10 18.33
CA GLU A 62 23.68 14.62 17.30
C GLU A 62 22.97 14.66 15.94
N GLU A 63 22.29 13.57 15.57
CA GLU A 63 21.47 13.51 14.34
C GLU A 63 20.31 14.50 14.38
N THR A 64 19.64 14.61 15.54
CA THR A 64 18.54 15.58 15.73
C THR A 64 19.05 17.02 15.52
N LYS A 65 20.21 17.37 16.08
CA LYS A 65 20.81 18.70 15.88
C LYS A 65 21.15 18.97 14.42
N ALA A 66 21.71 17.99 13.71
CA ALA A 66 22.04 18.15 12.30
C ALA A 66 20.77 18.40 11.47
N MET A 67 19.72 17.58 11.66
CA MET A 67 18.45 17.77 10.94
C MET A 67 17.76 19.08 11.28
N VAL A 68 17.84 19.53 12.54
CA VAL A 68 17.32 20.84 12.96
C VAL A 68 18.05 21.97 12.25
N ALA A 69 19.38 21.89 12.13
CA ALA A 69 20.18 22.87 11.40
C ALA A 69 19.79 22.89 9.90
N ASP A 70 19.63 21.73 9.26
CA ASP A 70 19.21 21.65 7.85
C ASP A 70 17.83 22.33 7.64
N ILE A 71 16.90 22.14 8.58
CA ILE A 71 15.58 22.78 8.53
C ILE A 71 15.71 24.30 8.72
N GLN A 72 16.55 24.76 9.65
CA GLN A 72 16.81 26.19 9.85
C GLN A 72 17.43 26.84 8.61
N ASP A 73 18.38 26.15 7.99
CA ASP A 73 19.06 26.60 6.78
C ASP A 73 18.07 26.73 5.62
N TYR A 74 17.21 25.73 5.41
CA TYR A 74 16.15 25.81 4.39
C TYR A 74 15.21 26.99 4.61
N PHE A 75 14.78 27.24 5.85
CA PHE A 75 13.89 28.38 6.15
C PHE A 75 14.57 29.72 5.90
N ARG A 76 15.86 29.84 6.23
CA ARG A 76 16.61 31.07 5.98
C ARG A 76 16.83 31.28 4.49
N ASP A 77 17.25 30.24 3.78
CA ASP A 77 17.75 30.37 2.41
C ASP A 77 16.60 30.41 1.38
N GLU A 78 15.53 29.62 1.60
CA GLU A 78 14.41 29.50 0.64
C GLU A 78 13.17 30.32 1.03
N LEU A 79 12.99 30.61 2.33
CA LEU A 79 11.80 31.32 2.84
C LEU A 79 12.11 32.70 3.43
N ASP A 80 13.38 33.11 3.45
CA ASP A 80 13.89 34.36 4.07
C ASP A 80 13.42 34.53 5.53
N GLN A 81 13.31 33.41 6.25
CA GLN A 81 12.81 33.35 7.62
C GLN A 81 13.79 32.63 8.53
N SER A 82 14.11 33.26 9.67
CA SER A 82 14.89 32.60 10.72
C SER A 82 13.95 31.95 11.74
N ILE A 83 14.15 30.66 12.00
CA ILE A 83 13.42 29.93 13.06
C ILE A 83 14.38 29.44 14.15
N GLY A 84 13.93 29.44 15.39
CA GLY A 84 14.72 28.93 16.52
C GLY A 84 14.77 27.40 16.57
N ASP A 85 15.60 26.87 17.46
CA ASP A 85 15.82 25.41 17.59
C ASP A 85 14.54 24.66 17.97
N ILE A 86 13.73 25.21 18.88
CA ILE A 86 12.50 24.59 19.37
C ILE A 86 11.46 24.39 18.24
N PRO A 87 11.07 25.43 17.47
CA PRO A 87 10.11 25.24 16.38
C PRO A 87 10.67 24.36 15.25
N ALA A 88 11.98 24.43 14.97
CA ALA A 88 12.63 23.56 13.99
C ALA A 88 12.60 22.08 14.44
N GLU A 89 12.88 21.79 15.71
CA GLU A 89 12.79 20.43 16.27
C GLU A 89 11.35 19.91 16.24
N MET A 90 10.36 20.75 16.55
CA MET A 90 8.95 20.38 16.46
C MET A 90 8.55 20.01 15.02
N LEU A 91 9.01 20.79 14.04
CA LEU A 91 8.75 20.52 12.63
C LEU A 91 9.44 19.24 12.16
N MET A 92 10.69 19.02 12.59
CA MET A 92 11.43 17.77 12.34
C MET A 92 10.64 16.56 12.84
N ARG A 93 10.13 16.62 14.08
CA ARG A 93 9.35 15.54 14.70
C ARG A 93 8.06 15.28 13.94
N PHE A 94 7.37 16.33 13.51
CA PHE A 94 6.17 16.22 12.67
C PHE A 94 6.46 15.48 11.36
N PHE A 95 7.56 15.82 10.67
CA PHE A 95 7.97 15.10 9.46
C PHE A 95 8.30 13.64 9.73
N ALA A 96 9.05 13.35 10.80
CA ALA A 96 9.39 11.98 11.17
C ALA A 96 8.14 11.13 11.45
N GLU A 97 7.16 11.66 12.16
CA GLU A 97 5.94 10.93 12.54
C GLU A 97 4.94 10.77 11.39
N ARG A 98 4.79 11.81 10.56
CA ARG A 98 3.73 11.84 9.52
C ARG A 98 4.23 11.40 8.15
N ILE A 99 5.45 11.76 7.79
CA ILE A 99 6.02 11.55 6.45
C ILE A 99 7.05 10.41 6.46
N GLY A 100 7.78 10.24 7.55
CA GLY A 100 8.77 9.17 7.73
C GLY A 100 8.32 7.76 7.31
N PRO A 101 7.08 7.31 7.64
CA PRO A 101 6.60 6.00 7.21
C PRO A 101 6.57 5.79 5.70
N TYR A 102 6.30 6.83 4.91
CA TYR A 102 6.25 6.72 3.46
C TYR A 102 7.63 6.45 2.87
N PHE A 103 8.64 7.22 3.31
CA PHE A 103 10.02 7.02 2.89
C PHE A 103 10.58 5.67 3.36
N TYR A 104 10.30 5.30 4.61
CA TYR A 104 10.71 4.01 5.17
C TYR A 104 10.15 2.83 4.36
N ASN A 105 8.85 2.84 4.07
CA ASN A 105 8.21 1.78 3.30
C ASN A 105 8.77 1.70 1.87
N ARG A 106 9.03 2.87 1.25
CA ARG A 106 9.62 2.88 -0.09
C ARG A 106 11.01 2.26 -0.11
N GLY A 107 11.87 2.65 0.83
CA GLY A 107 13.19 2.05 0.98
C GLY A 107 13.15 0.54 1.26
N LEU A 108 12.14 0.08 2.00
CA LEU A 108 11.93 -1.34 2.25
C LEU A 108 11.56 -2.10 0.96
N TYR A 109 10.67 -1.55 0.13
CA TYR A 109 10.32 -2.15 -1.16
C TYR A 109 11.49 -2.21 -2.12
N ASP A 110 12.29 -1.14 -2.19
CA ASP A 110 13.48 -1.11 -3.05
C ASP A 110 14.51 -2.16 -2.58
N SER A 111 14.70 -2.30 -1.27
CA SER A 111 15.57 -3.34 -0.67
C SER A 111 15.07 -4.75 -0.97
N GLN A 112 13.75 -4.96 -0.87
CA GLN A 112 13.12 -6.24 -1.20
C GLN A 112 13.35 -6.62 -2.67
N GLY A 113 13.23 -5.66 -3.59
CA GLY A 113 13.48 -5.89 -5.02
C GLY A 113 14.91 -6.35 -5.30
N ILE A 114 15.90 -5.72 -4.65
CA ILE A 114 17.31 -6.13 -4.77
C ILE A 114 17.50 -7.55 -4.21
N LEU A 115 16.92 -7.85 -3.04
CA LEU A 115 17.03 -9.16 -2.42
C LEU A 115 16.44 -10.26 -3.31
N MET A 116 15.25 -10.03 -3.87
CA MET A 116 14.59 -11.00 -4.77
C MET A 116 15.47 -11.34 -5.96
N LYS A 117 16.04 -10.32 -6.61
CA LYS A 117 16.96 -10.52 -7.74
C LYS A 117 18.19 -11.34 -7.36
N GLN A 118 18.75 -11.12 -6.17
CA GLN A 118 19.90 -11.90 -5.70
C GLN A 118 19.51 -13.35 -5.38
N MET A 119 18.31 -13.58 -4.84
CA MET A 119 17.79 -14.93 -4.59
C MET A 119 17.54 -15.70 -5.87
N ASP A 120 17.01 -15.05 -6.92
CA ASP A 120 16.85 -15.66 -8.24
C ASP A 120 18.22 -16.08 -8.80
N THR A 121 19.22 -15.18 -8.73
CA THR A 121 20.59 -15.45 -9.18
C THR A 121 21.22 -16.62 -8.42
N LEU A 122 21.01 -16.69 -7.10
CA LEU A 122 21.49 -17.78 -6.27
C LEU A 122 20.81 -19.10 -6.64
N THR A 123 19.50 -19.06 -6.89
CA THR A 123 18.70 -20.21 -7.28
C THR A 123 19.18 -20.78 -8.61
N ASP A 124 19.41 -19.93 -9.61
CA ASP A 124 20.00 -20.32 -10.90
C ASP A 124 21.38 -20.96 -10.74
N SER A 125 22.21 -20.39 -9.86
CA SER A 125 23.55 -20.93 -9.56
C SER A 125 23.47 -22.33 -8.95
N ILE A 126 22.50 -22.57 -8.07
CA ILE A 126 22.26 -23.90 -7.46
C ILE A 126 21.75 -24.89 -8.50
N TYR A 127 20.79 -24.51 -9.34
CA TYR A 127 20.32 -25.34 -10.45
C TYR A 127 21.46 -25.72 -11.41
N GLY A 128 22.39 -24.79 -11.66
CA GLY A 128 23.59 -25.06 -12.46
C GLY A 128 24.51 -26.16 -11.88
N LEU A 129 24.42 -26.46 -10.59
CA LEU A 129 25.16 -27.55 -9.95
C LEU A 129 24.44 -28.90 -10.02
N GLU A 130 23.22 -28.96 -10.54
CA GLU A 130 22.45 -30.21 -10.65
C GLU A 130 23.17 -31.21 -11.58
N GLN A 131 23.43 -32.40 -11.06
CA GLN A 131 24.01 -33.49 -11.85
C GLN A 131 22.89 -34.37 -12.40
N LYS A 132 22.92 -34.60 -13.72
CA LYS A 132 22.01 -35.56 -14.37
C LYS A 132 22.33 -36.96 -13.84
N THR A 133 21.43 -37.53 -13.04
CA THR A 133 21.50 -38.92 -12.64
C THR A 133 20.57 -39.75 -13.53
N ALA A 134 20.93 -41.01 -13.80
CA ALA A 134 20.11 -41.92 -14.60
C ALA A 134 18.84 -42.39 -13.87
N PHE A 135 18.63 -41.96 -12.62
CA PHE A 135 17.46 -42.29 -11.84
C PHE A 135 16.34 -41.31 -12.21
N VAL A 136 15.47 -41.76 -13.11
CA VAL A 136 14.22 -41.07 -13.45
C VAL A 136 13.36 -41.00 -12.17
N ARG A 137 12.93 -39.80 -11.79
CA ARG A 137 12.01 -39.58 -10.67
C ARG A 137 10.57 -39.78 -11.11
#